data_AF-A0A2V7PM99-F1
#
_entry.id   AF-A0A2V7PM99-F1
#
_cell.length_a   1.000
_cell.length_b   1.000
_cell.length_c   1.000
_cell.angle_alpha   90.00
_cell.angle_beta   90.00
_cell.angle_gamma   90.00
#
_symmetry.space_group_name_H-M   'P 1'
#
loop_
_entity.id
_entity.type
_entity.pdbx_description
1 polymer ?
#
loop_
_entity_poly.entity_id
_entity_poly.type
_entity_poly.pdbx_seq_one_letter_code
_entity_poly.pdbx_strand_id
1 'polypeptide(L)'
;MTDYAELFRELAVPRLVGTPNHQKVREVLTRELAARGFSVEEHAFSGRPARMLLGSPRLISGVNLVAQRSHTNVWLAAHYDSKGQPVSMLVRLIGFLSLIIGLVWLPLAGGETWFVIPLAMGVSILLQNRVTDRSPGAVDNATA
;
A
#
# COMPACT_ATOMS: atom_id res chain seq x y z
N MET A 1 8.99 26.13 16.84
CA MET A 1 9.19 24.68 17.03
C MET A 1 8.02 24.00 16.33
N THR A 2 8.25 23.10 15.38
CA THR A 2 7.15 22.40 14.70
C THR A 2 6.35 21.60 15.73
N ASP A 3 5.04 21.77 15.78
CA ASP A 3 4.17 20.87 16.52
C ASP A 3 4.10 19.52 15.78
N TYR A 4 4.73 18.50 16.36
CA TYR A 4 4.77 17.17 15.76
C TYR A 4 3.40 16.50 15.69
N ALA A 5 2.48 16.82 16.60
CA ALA A 5 1.12 16.27 16.56
C ALA A 5 0.32 16.87 15.40
N GLU A 6 0.51 18.17 15.14
CA GLU A 6 -0.09 18.84 13.99
C GLU A 6 0.48 18.31 12.67
N LEU A 7 1.81 18.24 12.55
CA LEU A 7 2.46 17.67 11.37
C LEU A 7 2.01 16.22 11.13
N PHE A 8 1.91 15.42 12.19
CA PHE A 8 1.42 14.05 12.07
C PHE A 8 -0.01 14.01 11.53
N ARG A 9 -0.92 14.85 12.04
CA ARG A 9 -2.30 14.95 11.52
C ARG A 9 -2.35 15.38 10.05
N GLU A 10 -1.46 16.27 9.63
CA GLU A 10 -1.38 16.70 8.22
C GLU A 10 -0.92 15.55 7.29
N LEU A 11 -0.02 14.71 7.78
CA LEU A 11 0.51 13.54 7.05
C LEU A 11 -0.42 12.31 7.11
N ALA A 12 -1.24 12.20 8.17
CA ALA A 12 -2.11 11.08 8.51
C ALA A 12 -3.39 11.01 7.65
N VAL A 13 -3.26 11.24 6.35
CA VAL A 13 -4.35 11.17 5.36
C VAL A 13 -4.13 10.01 4.38
N PRO A 14 -5.19 9.47 3.75
CA PRO A 14 -5.05 8.58 2.59
C PRO A 14 -4.25 9.27 1.50
N ARG A 15 -3.15 8.64 1.12
CA ARG A 15 -2.10 9.18 0.24
C ARG A 15 -1.63 8.10 -0.73
N LEU A 16 -2.59 7.44 -1.39
CA LEU A 16 -2.28 6.46 -2.44
C LEU A 16 -1.50 7.15 -3.57
N VAL A 17 -0.48 6.49 -4.10
CA VAL A 17 0.35 7.02 -5.18
C VAL A 17 -0.52 7.51 -6.35
N GLY A 18 -0.24 8.73 -6.82
CA GLY A 18 -0.95 9.38 -7.93
C GLY A 18 -2.20 10.16 -7.54
N THR A 19 -2.55 10.23 -6.26
CA THR A 19 -3.69 11.01 -5.76
C THR A 19 -3.29 12.44 -5.35
N PRO A 20 -4.24 13.39 -5.24
CA PRO A 20 -3.94 14.74 -4.77
C PRO A 20 -3.31 14.79 -3.37
N ASN A 21 -3.74 13.93 -2.45
CA ASN A 21 -3.18 13.86 -1.11
C ASN A 21 -1.74 13.35 -1.11
N HIS A 22 -1.39 12.42 -2.00
CA HIS A 22 -0.02 11.98 -2.17
C HIS A 22 0.90 13.12 -2.62
N GLN A 23 0.42 14.00 -3.51
CA GLN A 23 1.14 15.22 -3.88
C GLN A 23 1.24 16.21 -2.70
N LYS A 24 0.13 16.47 -1.99
CA LYS A 24 0.12 17.37 -0.83
C LYS A 24 1.10 16.93 0.25
N VAL A 25 1.09 15.64 0.60
CA VAL A 25 2.02 15.08 1.59
C VAL A 25 3.47 15.25 1.15
N ARG A 26 3.78 15.03 -0.12
CA ARG A 26 5.12 15.27 -0.67
C ARG A 26 5.55 16.73 -0.50
N GLU A 27 4.67 17.68 -0.81
CA GLU A 27 4.95 19.12 -0.63
C GLU A 27 5.19 19.49 0.84
N VAL A 28 4.38 18.95 1.76
CA VAL A 28 4.56 19.12 3.21
C VAL A 28 5.91 18.58 3.67
N LEU A 29 6.28 17.36 3.27
CA LEU A 29 7.56 16.75 3.62
C LEU A 29 8.74 17.55 3.07
N THR A 30 8.69 17.99 1.82
CA THR A 30 9.72 18.83 1.20
C THR A 30 9.91 20.13 1.98
N ARG A 31 8.81 20.82 2.34
CA ARG A 31 8.83 22.04 3.16
C ARG A 31 9.46 21.79 4.52
N GLU A 32 9.04 20.73 5.22
CA GLU A 32 9.54 20.39 6.56
C GLU A 32 11.03 20.02 6.54
N LEU A 33 11.48 19.25 5.55
CA LEU A 33 12.88 18.87 5.40
C LEU A 33 13.76 20.10 5.07
N ALA A 34 13.31 20.95 4.15
CA ALA A 34 14.00 22.20 3.82
C ALA A 34 14.11 23.14 5.05
N ALA A 35 13.03 23.30 5.82
CA ALA A 35 13.03 24.11 7.05
C ALA A 35 14.01 23.58 8.12
N ARG A 36 14.38 22.29 8.07
CA ARG A 36 15.38 21.66 8.95
C ARG A 36 16.82 21.72 8.39
N GLY A 37 17.02 22.43 7.29
CA GLY A 37 18.32 22.65 6.66
C GLY A 37 18.80 21.50 5.78
N PHE A 38 17.89 20.69 5.25
CA PHE A 38 18.22 19.67 4.25
C PHE A 38 18.06 20.25 2.83
N SER A 39 18.97 19.88 1.92
CA SER A 39 18.70 19.96 0.48
C SER A 39 17.82 18.77 0.11
N VAL A 40 16.67 19.03 -0.53
CA VAL A 40 15.70 17.99 -0.90
C VAL A 40 15.69 17.85 -2.42
N GLU A 41 15.90 16.63 -2.89
CA GLU A 41 15.77 16.24 -4.29
C GLU A 41 14.53 15.35 -4.47
N GLU A 42 13.75 15.63 -5.50
CA GLU A 42 12.68 14.74 -5.94
C GLU A 42 13.20 13.80 -7.02
N HIS A 43 13.30 12.51 -6.71
CA HIS A 43 13.72 11.50 -7.65
C HIS A 43 12.50 10.76 -8.21
N ALA A 44 12.06 11.19 -9.40
CA ALA A 44 10.96 10.55 -10.12
C ALA A 44 11.42 9.25 -10.77
N PHE A 45 10.60 8.21 -10.68
CA PHE A 45 10.87 6.91 -11.31
C PHE A 45 9.60 6.32 -11.91
N SER A 46 9.80 5.38 -12.83
CA SER A 46 8.72 4.52 -13.34
C SER A 46 9.16 3.06 -13.35
N GLY A 47 8.21 2.15 -13.22
CA GLY A 47 8.49 0.73 -13.18
C GLY A 47 7.26 -0.10 -13.49
N ARG A 48 7.45 -1.40 -13.66
CA ARG A 48 6.36 -2.38 -13.76
C ARG A 48 6.51 -3.37 -12.62
N PRO A 49 5.44 -3.68 -11.86
CA PRO A 49 5.52 -4.71 -10.84
C PRO A 49 5.95 -6.05 -11.46
N ALA A 50 6.87 -6.74 -10.79
CA ALA A 50 7.63 -7.85 -11.35
C ALA A 50 6.81 -9.12 -11.68
N ARG A 51 5.57 -9.24 -11.18
CA ARG A 51 4.75 -10.44 -11.36
C ARG A 51 3.28 -10.12 -11.58
N MET A 52 2.80 -10.46 -12.77
CA MET A 52 1.40 -10.79 -13.01
C MET A 52 1.39 -12.21 -13.60
N LEU A 53 0.55 -13.10 -13.08
CA LEU A 53 0.40 -14.46 -13.63
C LEU A 53 -0.18 -14.43 -15.06
N LEU A 54 -0.87 -13.34 -15.42
CA LEU A 54 -1.51 -13.12 -16.72
C LEU A 54 -1.33 -11.66 -17.12
N GLY A 55 -0.91 -11.38 -18.36
CA GLY A 55 -0.89 -10.03 -18.93
C GLY A 55 0.32 -9.14 -18.56
N SER A 56 0.39 -7.97 -19.19
CA SER A 56 1.44 -6.98 -18.93
C SER A 56 1.04 -6.06 -17.76
N PRO A 57 1.81 -6.03 -16.67
CA PRO A 57 1.52 -5.14 -15.56
C PRO A 57 1.55 -3.67 -16.00
N ARG A 58 0.63 -2.88 -15.45
CA ARG A 58 0.56 -1.44 -15.74
C ARG A 58 1.88 -0.77 -15.34
N LEU A 59 2.33 0.18 -16.16
CA LEU A 59 3.41 1.07 -15.78
C LEU A 59 2.94 1.90 -14.58
N ILE A 60 3.72 1.88 -13.52
CA ILE A 60 3.52 2.71 -12.34
C ILE A 60 4.61 3.79 -12.32
N SER A 61 4.25 4.94 -11.75
CA SER A 61 5.18 6.06 -11.53
C SER A 61 5.19 6.39 -10.05
N GLY A 62 6.34 6.81 -9.55
CA GLY A 62 6.53 7.23 -8.17
C GLY A 62 7.56 8.35 -8.07
N VAL A 63 7.63 8.98 -6.91
CA VAL A 63 8.60 10.02 -6.60
C VAL A 63 9.19 9.70 -5.23
N ASN A 64 10.51 9.62 -5.13
CA ASN A 64 11.19 9.55 -3.85
C ASN A 64 11.63 10.96 -3.44
N LEU A 65 11.57 11.25 -2.13
CA LEU A 65 12.21 12.43 -1.56
C LEU A 65 13.57 12.01 -0.98
N VAL A 66 14.64 12.58 -1.52
CA VAL A 66 16.01 12.35 -1.05
C VAL A 66 16.48 13.64 -0.38
N ALA A 67 16.60 13.61 0.95
CA ALA A 67 17.02 14.77 1.73
C ALA A 67 18.43 14.56 2.29
N GLN A 68 19.32 15.50 2.02
CA GLN A 68 20.71 15.44 2.46
C GLN A 68 21.08 16.69 3.25
N ARG A 69 21.89 16.51 4.30
CA ARG A 69 22.55 17.58 5.02
C ARG A 69 23.95 17.10 5.36
N SER A 70 24.99 17.79 4.90
CA SER A 70 26.41 17.38 5.00
C SER A 70 26.74 16.06 4.29
N HIS A 71 28.03 15.71 4.23
CA HIS A 71 28.49 14.42 3.73
C HIS A 71 28.46 13.40 4.88
N THR A 72 27.30 12.74 5.05
CA THR A 72 27.06 11.73 6.09
C THR A 72 26.88 10.35 5.45
N ASN A 73 27.40 9.31 6.11
CA ASN A 73 27.25 7.91 5.70
C ASN A 73 25.98 7.24 6.28
N VAL A 74 25.17 7.98 7.04
CA VAL A 74 23.95 7.46 7.67
C VAL A 74 22.74 7.78 6.81
N TRP A 75 21.97 6.74 6.45
CA TRP A 75 20.73 6.83 5.71
C TRP A 75 19.55 6.46 6.61
N LEU A 76 18.55 7.34 6.68
CA LEU A 76 17.25 7.06 7.30
C LEU A 76 16.21 6.99 6.18
N ALA A 77 15.36 5.96 6.20
CA ALA A 77 14.37 5.75 5.16
C ALA A 77 13.01 5.44 5.78
N ALA A 78 11.96 5.96 5.14
CA ALA A 78 10.57 5.65 5.39
C ALA A 78 9.80 5.75 4.07
N HIS A 79 8.70 5.01 3.94
CA HIS A 79 7.76 5.23 2.85
C HIS A 79 6.73 6.27 3.29
N TYR A 80 6.34 7.16 2.39
CA TYR A 80 5.33 8.18 2.67
C TYR A 80 4.02 7.93 1.95
N ASP A 81 3.93 6.96 1.04
CA ASP A 81 2.66 6.53 0.48
C ASP A 81 1.87 5.69 1.51
N SER A 82 0.57 5.55 1.27
CA SER A 82 -0.29 4.71 2.11
C SER A 82 -1.12 3.77 1.25
N LYS A 83 -1.40 2.59 1.81
CA LYS A 83 -2.27 1.59 1.19
C LYS A 83 -3.57 1.46 1.96
N GLY A 84 -4.69 1.77 1.29
CA GLY A 84 -6.02 1.42 1.75
C GLY A 84 -6.48 0.08 1.16
N GLN A 85 -7.19 -0.71 1.95
CA GLN A 85 -7.87 -1.92 1.48
C GLN A 85 -9.23 -2.06 2.18
N PRO A 86 -10.30 -2.39 1.44
CA PRO A 86 -11.64 -2.56 2.02
C PRO A 86 -11.77 -3.86 2.81
N VAL A 87 -10.87 -4.82 2.59
CA VAL A 87 -10.90 -6.14 3.23
C VAL A 87 -9.85 -6.21 4.34
N SER A 88 -10.28 -6.54 5.56
CA SER A 88 -9.38 -6.69 6.71
C SER A 88 -8.36 -7.82 6.50
N MET A 89 -7.27 -7.82 7.28
CA MET A 89 -6.28 -8.92 7.23
C MET A 89 -6.92 -10.28 7.57
N LEU A 90 -7.82 -10.31 8.55
CA LEU A 90 -8.51 -11.53 8.96
C LEU A 90 -9.36 -12.10 7.82
N VAL A 91 -10.17 -11.26 7.16
CA VAL A 91 -11.01 -11.71 6.04
C VAL A 91 -10.16 -12.16 4.86
N ARG A 92 -9.03 -11.49 4.60
CA ARG A 92 -8.06 -11.95 3.59
C ARG A 92 -7.48 -13.32 3.91
N LEU A 93 -7.15 -13.59 5.17
CA LEU A 93 -6.65 -14.89 5.60
C LEU A 93 -7.72 -15.99 5.43
N ILE A 94 -8.96 -15.72 5.83
CA ILE A 94 -10.10 -16.62 5.61
C ILE A 94 -10.26 -16.91 4.11
N GLY A 95 -10.26 -15.87 3.26
CA GLY A 95 -10.39 -16.03 1.82
C GLY A 95 -9.25 -16.86 1.21
N PHE A 96 -8.02 -16.65 1.67
CA PHE A 96 -6.86 -17.43 1.23
C PHE A 96 -6.97 -18.91 1.61
N LEU A 97 -7.31 -19.22 2.86
CA LEU A 97 -7.50 -20.60 3.29
C LEU A 97 -8.66 -21.28 2.54
N SER A 98 -9.73 -20.54 2.28
CA SER A 98 -10.90 -21.04 1.54
C SER A 98 -10.57 -21.32 0.08
N LEU A 99 -9.75 -20.46 -0.56
CA LEU A 99 -9.19 -20.72 -1.90
C LEU A 99 -8.36 -22.00 -1.92
N ILE A 100 -7.48 -22.20 -0.92
CA ILE A 100 -6.65 -23.41 -0.85
C ILE A 100 -7.52 -24.65 -0.75
N ILE A 101 -8.48 -24.68 0.18
CA ILE A 101 -9.39 -25.82 0.37
C ILE A 101 -10.12 -26.12 -0.94
N GLY A 102 -10.71 -25.10 -1.57
CA GLY A 102 -11.44 -25.24 -2.82
C GLY A 102 -10.59 -25.76 -3.98
N LEU A 103 -9.37 -25.20 -4.15
CA LEU A 103 -8.48 -25.57 -5.25
C LEU A 103 -7.84 -26.95 -5.08
N VAL A 104 -7.49 -27.33 -3.84
CA VAL A 104 -6.92 -28.66 -3.54
C VAL A 104 -7.95 -29.76 -3.71
N TRP A 105 -9.22 -29.49 -3.37
CA TRP A 105 -10.28 -30.50 -3.46
C TRP A 105 -10.88 -30.65 -4.85
N LEU A 106 -10.80 -29.62 -5.69
CA LEU A 106 -11.28 -29.64 -7.07
C LEU A 106 -10.82 -30.88 -7.87
N PRO A 107 -9.52 -31.29 -7.87
CA PRO A 107 -9.08 -32.51 -8.56
C PRO A 107 -9.47 -33.82 -7.84
N LEU A 108 -9.86 -33.75 -6.56
CA LEU A 108 -10.21 -34.91 -5.72
C LEU A 108 -11.73 -35.13 -5.59
N ALA A 109 -12.52 -34.27 -6.21
CA ALA A 109 -13.96 -34.14 -5.96
C ALA A 109 -14.75 -35.43 -6.17
N GLY A 110 -14.41 -36.27 -7.14
CA GLY A 110 -15.08 -37.56 -7.37
C GLY A 110 -16.61 -37.49 -7.52
N GLY A 111 -17.19 -36.32 -7.83
CA GLY A 111 -18.64 -36.06 -7.89
C GLY A 111 -19.21 -35.28 -6.69
N GLU A 112 -18.45 -35.12 -5.61
CA GLU A 112 -18.78 -34.20 -4.51
C GLU A 112 -18.73 -32.75 -4.99
N THR A 113 -19.50 -31.86 -4.35
CA THR A 113 -19.56 -30.42 -4.72
C THR A 113 -19.40 -29.47 -3.55
N TRP A 114 -19.22 -29.98 -2.33
CA TRP A 114 -19.14 -29.15 -1.12
C TRP A 114 -17.99 -28.13 -1.16
N PHE A 115 -16.89 -28.47 -1.85
CA PHE A 115 -15.70 -27.60 -2.00
C PHE A 115 -15.97 -26.35 -2.85
N VAL A 116 -17.08 -26.31 -3.60
CA VAL A 116 -17.49 -25.13 -4.38
C VAL A 116 -17.78 -23.95 -3.46
N ILE A 117 -18.30 -24.20 -2.26
CA ILE A 117 -18.61 -23.15 -1.28
C ILE A 117 -17.34 -22.41 -0.82
N PRO A 118 -16.31 -23.07 -0.25
CA PRO A 118 -15.07 -22.38 0.12
C PRO A 118 -14.34 -21.80 -1.10
N LEU A 119 -14.39 -22.46 -2.27
CA LEU A 119 -13.82 -21.91 -3.50
C LEU A 119 -14.48 -20.58 -3.89
N ALA A 120 -15.81 -20.54 -3.95
CA ALA A 120 -16.57 -19.34 -4.29
C ALA A 120 -16.31 -18.23 -3.27
N MET A 121 -16.33 -18.54 -1.97
CA MET A 121 -16.03 -17.58 -0.91
C MET A 121 -14.63 -16.98 -1.06
N GLY A 122 -13.63 -17.84 -1.29
CA GLY A 122 -12.25 -17.44 -1.50
C GLY A 122 -12.08 -16.54 -2.73
N VAL A 123 -12.71 -16.89 -3.86
CA VAL A 123 -12.71 -16.07 -5.09
C VAL A 123 -13.40 -14.73 -4.85
N SER A 124 -14.55 -14.71 -4.18
CA SER A 124 -15.26 -13.47 -3.87
C SER A 124 -14.42 -12.51 -3.02
N ILE A 125 -13.72 -13.02 -2.01
CA ILE A 125 -12.81 -12.22 -1.17
C ILE A 125 -11.61 -11.70 -1.99
N LEU A 126 -11.04 -12.54 -2.85
CA LEU A 126 -9.94 -12.17 -3.74
C LEU A 126 -10.35 -11.02 -4.68
N LEU A 127 -11.54 -11.08 -5.28
CA LEU A 127 -12.06 -10.05 -6.19
C LEU A 127 -12.28 -8.70 -5.50
N GLN A 128 -12.55 -8.71 -4.20
CA GLN A 128 -12.70 -7.52 -3.36
C GLN A 128 -11.36 -6.98 -2.82
N ASN A 129 -10.28 -7.76 -2.87
CA ASN A 129 -8.95 -7.40 -2.36
C ASN A 129 -8.23 -6.42 -3.31
N ARG A 130 -8.75 -5.19 -3.38
CA ARG A 130 -8.24 -4.10 -4.20
C ARG A 130 -7.56 -3.04 -3.35
N VAL A 131 -6.56 -2.37 -3.93
CA VAL A 131 -5.95 -1.18 -3.32
C VAL A 131 -6.85 0.02 -3.56
N THR A 132 -7.10 0.81 -2.53
CA THR A 132 -7.98 1.98 -2.56
C THR A 132 -7.33 3.18 -1.89
N ASP A 133 -7.72 4.38 -2.31
CA ASP A 133 -7.36 5.64 -1.62
C ASP A 133 -8.31 5.96 -0.45
N ARG A 134 -8.74 4.90 0.22
CA ARG A 134 -9.54 4.96 1.44
C ARG A 134 -8.94 3.95 2.39
N SER A 135 -8.38 4.42 3.49
CA SER A 135 -7.96 3.58 4.60
C SER A 135 -8.75 4.04 5.82
N PRO A 136 -9.54 3.18 6.46
CA PRO A 136 -10.15 3.49 7.76
C PRO A 136 -9.12 3.52 8.89
N GLY A 137 -7.84 3.30 8.56
CA GLY A 137 -6.77 3.03 9.49
C GLY A 137 -6.58 1.55 9.72
N ALA A 138 -5.35 1.12 9.53
CA ALA A 138 -4.83 -0.15 9.96
C ALA A 138 -3.80 0.15 11.06
N VAL A 139 -3.42 -0.84 11.87
CA VAL A 139 -2.48 -0.64 12.99
C VAL A 139 -1.13 -0.05 12.54
N ASP A 140 -0.75 -0.27 11.28
CA ASP A 140 0.45 0.26 10.61
C ASP A 140 0.20 1.55 9.81
N ASN A 141 -1.06 1.89 9.54
CA ASN A 141 -1.45 3.16 8.93
C ASN A 141 -1.76 4.13 10.05
N ALA A 142 -0.78 5.00 10.34
CA ALA A 142 -0.95 6.22 11.12
C ALA A 142 -2.06 7.13 10.54
N THR A 143 -3.32 6.76 10.73
CA THR A 143 -4.51 7.53 10.42
C THR A 143 -5.26 7.72 11.73
N ALA A 144 -5.52 8.98 12.07
CA ALA A 144 -6.25 9.37 13.27
C ALA A 144 -7.77 9.32 13.05
#